data_AF-A0A8J7V3W5-F1
#
_entry.id   AF-A0A8J7V3W5-F1
#
_cell.length_a   1.000
_cell.length_b   1.000
_cell.length_c   1.000
_cell.angle_alpha   90.00
_cell.angle_beta   90.00
_cell.angle_gamma   90.00
#
_symmetry.space_group_name_H-M   'P 1'
#
loop_
_entity.id
_entity.type
_entity.pdbx_description
1 polymer ?
#
loop_
_entity_poly.entity_id
_entity_poly.type
_entity_poly.pdbx_seq_one_letter_code
_entity_poly.pdbx_strand_id
1 'polypeptide(L)'
;MAILKIARMGHPVLRRVADPVADPRAADIAALVRDMVATMADADGTGLAAPQVHVPLRVVVYFVEASRRRGVVDPVPLTALINPVVTPLGDDIAYDWEGCLSVPGLVGLVPRATWVRLDAQTPEGERIEREVAGFHARVLQHECDHLDGILYPQRMDDLSLLMFADEMRHGPPEKARRLMGLPEAAAPGTPDAGTEPRDEGETDAA
;
A
#
# COMPACT_ATOMS: atom_id res chain seq x y z
N MET A 1 4.12 -1.20 25.04
CA MET A 1 3.62 -1.04 23.66
C MET A 1 2.18 -0.59 23.79
N ALA A 2 1.85 0.51 23.14
CA ALA A 2 0.50 1.06 23.10
C ALA A 2 -0.05 0.99 21.68
N ILE A 3 -1.35 0.73 21.55
CA ILE A 3 -2.06 0.91 20.28
C ILE A 3 -2.49 2.36 20.19
N LEU A 4 -2.04 3.04 19.14
CA LEU A 4 -2.29 4.46 18.91
C LEU A 4 -3.54 4.64 18.06
N LYS A 5 -4.24 5.76 18.27
CA LYS A 5 -5.40 6.10 17.46
C LYS A 5 -4.96 6.54 16.07
N ILE A 6 -5.52 5.92 15.03
CA ILE A 6 -5.28 6.30 13.65
C ILE A 6 -6.17 7.50 13.28
N ALA A 7 -5.53 8.58 12.82
CA ALA A 7 -6.17 9.76 12.26
C ALA A 7 -6.89 9.38 10.96
N ARG A 8 -8.10 9.90 10.79
CA ARG A 8 -8.90 9.71 9.58
C ARG A 8 -8.80 10.92 8.66
N MET A 9 -8.97 10.68 7.36
CA MET A 9 -9.02 11.70 6.32
C MET A 9 -9.92 12.86 6.74
N GLY A 10 -9.40 14.08 6.60
CA GLY A 10 -10.01 15.31 7.13
C GLY A 10 -9.38 15.81 8.43
N HIS A 11 -8.70 14.96 9.21
CA HIS A 11 -7.94 15.43 10.37
C HIS A 11 -6.78 16.35 9.92
N PRO A 12 -6.55 17.51 10.56
CA PRO A 12 -5.55 18.49 10.11
C PRO A 12 -4.11 17.96 10.13
N VAL A 13 -3.79 17.00 11.00
CA VAL A 13 -2.44 16.41 11.07
C VAL A 13 -2.01 15.77 9.74
N LEU A 14 -2.97 15.23 8.97
CA LEU A 14 -2.71 14.55 7.69
C LEU A 14 -2.51 15.52 6.52
N ARG A 15 -2.63 16.83 6.75
CA ARG A 15 -2.46 17.89 5.75
C ARG A 15 -1.19 18.70 5.97
N ARG A 16 -0.42 18.37 7.00
CA ARG A 16 0.80 19.07 7.39
C ARG A 16 2.01 18.27 6.91
N VAL A 17 3.01 18.99 6.40
CA VAL A 17 4.36 18.43 6.18
C VAL A 17 4.98 18.13 7.54
N ALA A 18 5.37 16.88 7.73
CA ALA A 18 5.96 16.36 8.95
C ALA A 18 7.38 16.92 9.17
N ASP A 19 7.72 17.17 10.43
CA ASP A 19 9.02 17.70 10.82
C ASP A 19 10.09 16.60 10.75
N PRO A 20 11.33 16.94 10.34
CA PRO A 20 12.42 15.98 10.36
C PRO A 20 12.77 15.57 11.80
N VAL A 21 13.14 14.32 11.97
CA VAL A 21 13.67 13.76 13.22
C VAL A 21 15.14 14.17 13.36
N ALA A 22 15.48 14.87 14.46
CA ALA A 22 16.83 15.37 14.70
C ALA A 22 17.84 14.27 15.08
N ASP A 23 17.43 13.32 15.95
CA ASP A 23 18.24 12.17 16.34
C ASP A 23 17.41 10.89 16.19
N PRO A 24 17.69 10.05 15.18
CA PRO A 24 17.02 8.76 15.00
C PRO A 24 17.09 7.84 16.23
N ARG A 25 18.15 7.98 17.04
CA ARG A 25 18.44 7.11 18.19
C ARG A 25 17.78 7.60 19.48
N ALA A 26 17.05 8.71 19.43
CA ALA A 26 16.37 9.23 20.60
C ALA A 26 15.33 8.22 21.13
N ALA A 27 15.22 8.12 22.46
CA ALA A 27 14.43 7.07 23.11
C ALA A 27 12.93 7.20 22.81
N ASP A 28 12.45 8.41 22.57
CA ASP A 28 11.08 8.71 22.14
C ASP A 28 10.81 8.26 20.69
N ILE A 29 11.78 8.38 19.77
CA ILE A 29 11.69 7.83 18.41
C ILE A 29 11.63 6.30 18.45
N ALA A 30 12.48 5.67 19.24
CA ALA A 30 12.42 4.21 19.43
C ALA A 30 11.08 3.75 20.03
N ALA A 31 10.50 4.54 20.95
CA ALA A 31 9.17 4.25 21.50
C ALA A 31 8.07 4.42 20.45
N LEU A 32 8.11 5.51 19.68
CA LEU A 32 7.19 5.78 18.58
C LEU A 32 7.19 4.65 17.55
N VAL A 33 8.37 4.20 17.09
CA VAL A 33 8.49 3.09 16.13
C VAL A 33 7.83 1.82 16.68
N ARG A 34 8.07 1.45 17.94
CA ARG A 34 7.43 0.27 18.54
C ARG A 34 5.91 0.38 18.59
N ASP A 35 5.39 1.54 18.99
CA ASP A 35 3.94 1.75 19.08
C ASP A 35 3.29 1.83 17.69
N MET A 36 3.98 2.39 16.69
CA MET A 36 3.55 2.37 15.30
C MET A 36 3.49 0.95 14.73
N VAL A 37 4.51 0.12 14.98
CA VAL A 37 4.50 -1.30 14.57
C VAL A 37 3.32 -2.04 15.20
N ALA A 38 3.10 -1.87 16.51
CA ALA A 38 1.98 -2.50 17.20
C ALA A 38 0.63 -2.03 16.64
N THR A 39 0.49 -0.73 16.38
CA THR A 39 -0.72 -0.13 15.80
C THR A 39 -0.99 -0.61 14.37
N MET A 40 0.05 -0.70 13.54
CA MET A 40 -0.05 -1.20 12.17
C MET A 40 -0.52 -2.65 12.15
N ALA A 41 0.05 -3.49 13.02
CA ALA A 41 -0.34 -4.90 13.14
C ALA A 41 -1.77 -5.08 13.65
N ASP A 42 -2.19 -4.31 14.68
CA ASP A 42 -3.56 -4.33 15.21
C ASP A 42 -4.61 -3.92 14.17
N ALA A 43 -4.24 -3.01 13.27
CA ALA A 43 -5.10 -2.51 12.20
C ALA A 43 -5.03 -3.31 10.89
N ASP A 44 -4.33 -4.45 10.86
CA ASP A 44 -4.10 -5.29 9.66
C ASP A 44 -3.53 -4.49 8.47
N GLY A 45 -2.62 -3.55 8.76
CA GLY A 45 -1.97 -2.69 7.77
C GLY A 45 -0.61 -3.22 7.32
N THR A 46 -0.19 -2.85 6.11
CA THR A 46 1.14 -3.17 5.55
C THR A 46 2.14 -2.02 5.66
N GLY A 47 1.66 -0.82 6.00
CA GLY A 47 2.44 0.39 6.18
C GLY A 47 1.71 1.38 7.09
N LEU A 48 2.49 2.19 7.81
CA LEU A 48 2.00 3.25 8.68
C LEU A 48 3.03 4.38 8.81
N ALA A 49 2.60 5.62 8.57
CA ALA A 49 3.37 6.83 8.78
C ALA A 49 3.01 7.51 10.10
N ALA A 50 3.97 8.14 10.77
CA ALA A 50 3.75 8.77 12.08
C ALA A 50 2.64 9.84 12.09
N PRO A 51 2.42 10.65 11.02
CA PRO A 51 1.27 11.55 10.97
C PRO A 51 -0.07 10.83 11.14
N GLN A 52 -0.19 9.58 10.68
CA GLN A 52 -1.40 8.78 10.85
C GLN A 52 -1.68 8.44 12.31
N VAL A 53 -0.67 8.43 13.19
CA VAL A 53 -0.86 8.28 14.64
C VAL A 53 -0.76 9.61 15.39
N HIS A 54 -1.06 10.71 14.71
CA HIS A 54 -1.08 12.08 15.24
C HIS A 54 0.30 12.63 15.64
N VAL A 55 1.39 12.03 15.16
CA VAL A 55 2.76 12.47 15.42
C VAL A 55 3.36 13.04 14.14
N PRO A 56 3.49 14.38 13.99
CA PRO A 56 3.93 15.00 12.74
C PRO A 56 5.46 14.93 12.57
N LEU A 57 6.04 13.73 12.67
CA LEU A 57 7.47 13.46 12.45
C LEU A 57 7.67 12.59 11.20
N ARG A 58 8.82 12.74 10.54
CA ARG A 58 9.18 11.93 9.37
C ARG A 58 9.63 10.52 9.76
N VAL A 59 8.68 9.68 10.16
CA VAL A 59 8.90 8.27 10.53
C VAL A 59 7.85 7.41 9.84
N VAL A 60 8.27 6.31 9.23
CA VAL A 60 7.38 5.31 8.63
C VAL A 60 7.79 3.91 9.06
N VAL A 61 6.83 3.01 9.18
CA VAL A 61 7.06 1.57 9.35
C VAL A 61 6.24 0.82 8.30
N TYR A 62 6.81 -0.23 7.70
CA TYR A 62 6.12 -1.01 6.67
C TYR A 62 6.76 -2.39 6.48
N PHE A 63 6.07 -3.26 5.76
CA PHE A 63 6.62 -4.50 5.24
C PHE A 63 6.00 -4.81 3.87
N VAL A 64 6.62 -5.73 3.13
CA VAL A 64 6.06 -6.25 1.87
C VAL A 64 6.04 -7.76 1.97
N GLU A 65 4.85 -8.35 1.91
CA GLU A 65 4.70 -9.80 1.88
C GLU A 65 5.12 -10.38 0.53
N ALA A 66 5.61 -11.61 0.56
CA ALA A 66 5.77 -12.38 -0.66
C ALA A 66 4.40 -12.67 -1.27
N SER A 67 4.09 -12.04 -2.41
CA SER A 67 2.87 -12.32 -3.15
C SER A 67 3.12 -13.40 -4.20
N ARG A 68 2.16 -14.33 -4.35
CA ARG A 68 2.09 -15.23 -5.52
C ARG A 68 1.23 -14.65 -6.66
N ARG A 69 0.38 -13.65 -6.37
CA ARG A 69 -0.63 -13.13 -7.30
C ARG A 69 -0.12 -12.02 -8.22
N ARG A 70 1.00 -11.37 -7.87
CA ARG A 70 1.56 -10.18 -8.57
C ARG A 70 2.97 -10.46 -9.11
N GLY A 71 3.24 -11.71 -9.50
CA GLY A 71 4.61 -12.21 -9.67
C GLY A 71 5.29 -12.42 -8.31
N VAL A 72 6.45 -13.11 -8.29
CA VAL A 72 7.26 -13.23 -7.07
C VAL A 72 7.82 -11.84 -6.77
N VAL A 73 7.21 -11.15 -5.79
CA VAL A 73 7.77 -9.93 -5.21
C VAL A 73 8.73 -10.37 -4.11
N ASP A 74 9.96 -9.88 -4.15
CA ASP A 74 10.91 -10.12 -3.05
C ASP A 74 10.33 -9.54 -1.76
N PRO A 75 10.14 -10.36 -0.72
CA PRO A 75 9.55 -9.88 0.52
C PRO A 75 10.49 -8.85 1.17
N VAL A 76 9.89 -7.80 1.69
CA VAL A 76 10.60 -6.80 2.51
C VAL A 76 10.22 -7.07 3.95
N PRO A 77 11.18 -7.39 4.84
CA PRO A 77 10.89 -7.58 6.25
C PRO A 77 10.36 -6.27 6.86
N LEU A 78 9.74 -6.37 8.02
CA LEU A 78 9.32 -5.21 8.80
C LEU A 78 10.50 -4.23 8.93
N THR A 79 10.30 -3.02 8.38
CA THR A 79 11.33 -1.99 8.25
C THR A 79 10.78 -0.70 8.83
N ALA A 80 11.60 -0.01 9.64
CA ALA A 80 11.35 1.36 10.07
C ALA A 80 12.33 2.29 9.37
N LEU A 81 11.84 3.42 8.84
CA LEU A 81 12.66 4.43 8.19
C LEU A 81 12.45 5.78 8.87
N ILE A 82 13.55 6.46 9.15
CA ILE A 82 13.61 7.79 9.72
C ILE A 82 14.04 8.78 8.64
N ASN A 83 13.35 9.91 8.56
CA ASN A 83 13.54 10.95 7.54
C ASN A 83 13.57 10.42 6.09
N PRO A 84 12.70 9.49 5.68
CA PRO A 84 12.76 8.97 4.32
C PRO A 84 12.39 10.05 3.29
N VAL A 85 13.06 9.96 2.15
CA VAL A 85 12.79 10.71 0.92
C VAL A 85 12.80 9.70 -0.22
N VAL A 86 11.79 9.78 -1.09
CA VAL A 86 11.64 8.90 -2.25
C VAL A 86 11.62 9.77 -3.50
N THR A 87 12.56 9.50 -4.42
CA THR A 87 12.70 10.25 -5.67
C THR A 87 12.43 9.33 -6.86
N PRO A 88 11.44 9.60 -7.73
CA PRO A 88 11.25 8.86 -8.97
C PRO A 88 12.51 8.80 -9.84
N LEU A 89 12.78 7.64 -10.41
CA LEU A 89 13.85 7.42 -11.38
C LEU A 89 13.22 7.06 -12.73
N GLY A 90 13.27 7.99 -13.67
CA GLY A 90 12.60 7.87 -14.97
C GLY A 90 11.12 8.24 -14.93
N ASP A 91 10.44 8.02 -16.05
CA ASP A 91 9.05 8.46 -16.30
C ASP A 91 8.04 7.29 -16.33
N ASP A 92 8.51 6.06 -16.11
CA ASP A 92 7.66 4.87 -16.14
C ASP A 92 6.69 4.86 -14.95
N ILE A 93 5.40 4.73 -15.25
CA ILE A 93 4.32 4.67 -14.27
C ILE A 93 3.57 3.33 -14.34
N ALA A 94 3.12 2.86 -13.19
CA ALA A 94 2.18 1.74 -13.09
C ALA A 94 0.95 2.15 -12.30
N TYR A 95 -0.21 1.67 -12.73
CA TYR A 95 -1.48 1.81 -12.00
C TYR A 95 -1.71 0.60 -11.10
N ASP A 96 -2.18 0.85 -9.89
CA ASP A 96 -2.60 -0.19 -8.96
C ASP A 96 -3.56 0.37 -7.93
N TRP A 97 -4.29 -0.54 -7.28
CA TRP A 97 -5.21 -0.21 -6.22
C TRP A 97 -4.47 0.07 -4.91
N GLU A 98 -4.73 1.23 -4.32
CA GLU A 98 -4.25 1.61 -3.00
C GLU A 98 -5.43 1.74 -2.03
N GLY A 99 -5.24 1.21 -0.83
CA GLY A 99 -6.06 1.51 0.35
C GLY A 99 -5.24 2.31 1.37
N CYS A 100 -5.89 2.76 2.44
CA CYS A 100 -5.19 3.46 3.52
C CYS A 100 -5.94 3.31 4.84
N LEU A 101 -5.23 3.06 5.93
CA LEU A 101 -5.82 3.01 7.28
C LEU A 101 -6.50 4.32 7.68
N SER A 102 -6.04 5.45 7.14
CA SER A 102 -6.66 6.77 7.34
C SER A 102 -7.86 7.05 6.44
N VAL A 103 -8.13 6.21 5.43
CA VAL A 103 -9.28 6.30 4.52
C VAL A 103 -10.03 4.95 4.54
N PRO A 104 -10.61 4.56 5.69
CA PRO A 104 -11.09 3.19 5.89
C PRO A 104 -12.23 2.85 4.93
N GLY A 105 -12.19 1.63 4.39
CA GLY A 105 -13.23 1.07 3.53
C GLY A 105 -13.19 1.54 2.08
N LEU A 106 -12.29 2.45 1.69
CA LEU A 106 -12.14 2.92 0.31
C LEU A 106 -10.80 2.51 -0.29
N VAL A 107 -10.84 2.16 -1.57
CA VAL A 107 -9.65 1.96 -2.42
C VAL A 107 -9.75 2.81 -3.67
N GLY A 108 -8.61 3.25 -4.18
CA GLY A 108 -8.52 4.01 -5.42
C GLY A 108 -7.41 3.50 -6.34
N LEU A 109 -7.59 3.65 -7.64
CA LEU A 109 -6.55 3.35 -8.62
C LEU A 109 -5.57 4.52 -8.72
N VAL A 110 -4.30 4.28 -8.38
CA VAL A 110 -3.28 5.32 -8.24
C VAL A 110 -2.08 5.04 -9.16
N PRO A 111 -1.67 6.00 -10.01
CA PRO A 111 -0.40 5.93 -10.74
C PRO A 111 0.78 6.16 -9.79
N ARG A 112 1.82 5.33 -9.90
CA ARG A 112 3.08 5.49 -9.16
C ARG A 112 4.27 5.27 -10.09
N ALA A 113 5.37 5.94 -9.79
CA ALA A 113 6.64 5.63 -10.45
C ALA A 113 7.01 4.18 -10.16
N THR A 114 7.44 3.44 -11.19
CA THR A 114 7.79 2.02 -11.05
C THR A 114 9.16 1.82 -10.41
N TRP A 115 10.01 2.84 -10.43
CA TRP A 115 11.38 2.83 -9.94
C TRP A 115 11.69 4.14 -9.23
N VAL A 116 12.31 4.04 -8.05
CA VAL A 116 12.60 5.18 -7.18
C VAL A 116 13.95 5.00 -6.48
N ARG A 117 14.62 6.11 -6.15
CA ARG A 117 15.70 6.15 -5.16
C ARG A 117 15.10 6.44 -3.79
N LEU A 118 15.49 5.63 -2.80
CA LEU A 118 15.21 5.83 -1.38
C LEU A 118 16.45 6.39 -0.69
N ASP A 119 16.29 7.50 0.01
CA ASP A 119 17.25 8.10 0.93
C ASP A 119 16.60 8.14 2.33
N ALA A 120 17.22 7.51 3.34
CA ALA A 120 16.65 7.42 4.69
C ALA A 120 17.72 7.13 5.77
N GLN A 121 17.28 7.00 7.02
CA GLN A 121 18.07 6.48 8.13
C GLN A 121 17.35 5.32 8.84
N THR A 122 18.10 4.38 9.40
CA THR A 122 17.57 3.37 10.33
C THR A 122 17.29 4.00 11.71
N PRO A 123 16.52 3.33 12.60
CA PRO A 123 16.41 3.73 14.00
C PRO A 123 17.76 3.81 14.74
N GLU A 124 18.76 3.07 14.28
CA GLU A 124 20.13 3.10 14.80
C GLU A 124 20.95 4.28 14.25
N GLY A 125 20.39 5.07 13.32
CA GLY A 125 21.02 6.23 12.71
C GLY A 125 21.92 5.91 11.52
N GLU A 126 21.88 4.69 11.00
CA GLU A 126 22.64 4.30 9.81
C GLU A 126 21.96 4.84 8.55
N ARG A 127 22.74 5.36 7.59
CA ARG A 127 22.19 5.86 6.33
C ARG A 127 21.80 4.72 5.40
N ILE A 128 20.65 4.87 4.76
CA ILE A 128 20.15 4.00 3.71
C ILE A 128 20.08 4.83 2.43
N GLU A 129 20.76 4.37 1.39
CA GLU A 129 20.62 4.87 0.03
C GLU A 129 20.53 3.66 -0.91
N ARG A 130 19.39 3.48 -1.58
CA ARG A 130 19.20 2.37 -2.52
C ARG A 130 18.09 2.65 -3.53
N GLU A 131 18.16 1.96 -4.64
CA GLU A 131 17.09 1.95 -5.64
C GLU A 131 16.07 0.87 -5.31
N VAL A 132 14.79 1.17 -5.54
CA VAL A 132 13.67 0.31 -5.21
C VAL A 132 12.68 0.33 -6.38
N ALA A 133 12.11 -0.82 -6.71
CA ALA A 133 11.18 -0.96 -7.83
C ALA A 133 9.89 -1.70 -7.45
N GLY A 134 8.91 -1.65 -8.36
CA GLY A 134 7.69 -2.43 -8.29
C GLY A 134 6.81 -2.10 -7.09
N PHE A 135 6.24 -3.13 -6.45
CA PHE A 135 5.31 -2.94 -5.34
C PHE A 135 5.97 -2.32 -4.11
N HIS A 136 7.25 -2.61 -3.85
CA HIS A 136 8.00 -1.97 -2.77
C HIS A 136 8.14 -0.45 -3.00
N ALA A 137 8.41 -0.02 -4.23
CA ALA A 137 8.45 1.40 -4.58
C ALA A 137 7.09 2.07 -4.36
N ARG A 138 5.98 1.39 -4.66
CA ARG A 138 4.61 1.90 -4.40
C ARG A 138 4.35 2.11 -2.92
N VAL A 139 4.64 1.12 -2.07
CA VAL A 139 4.45 1.23 -0.62
C VAL A 139 5.27 2.41 -0.07
N LEU A 140 6.54 2.54 -0.47
CA LEU A 140 7.38 3.65 -0.04
C LEU A 140 6.83 5.02 -0.46
N GLN A 141 6.36 5.16 -1.71
CA GLN A 141 5.73 6.39 -2.17
C GLN A 141 4.46 6.72 -1.38
N HIS A 142 3.62 5.72 -1.06
CA HIS A 142 2.43 5.91 -0.24
C HIS A 142 2.77 6.40 1.17
N GLU A 143 3.70 5.72 1.85
CA GLU A 143 4.07 6.09 3.22
C GLU A 143 4.77 7.45 3.27
N CYS A 144 5.59 7.79 2.27
CA CYS A 144 6.25 9.10 2.21
C CYS A 144 5.28 10.23 1.87
N ASP A 145 4.24 9.98 1.07
CA ASP A 145 3.18 10.97 0.81
C ASP A 145 2.53 11.45 2.11
N HIS A 146 2.29 10.55 3.08
CA HIS A 146 1.75 10.95 4.40
C HIS A 146 2.67 11.92 5.14
N LEU A 147 4.00 11.79 4.98
CA LEU A 147 4.96 12.71 5.58
C LEU A 147 4.91 14.10 4.96
N ASP A 148 4.42 14.20 3.73
CA ASP A 148 4.27 15.45 3.00
C ASP A 148 2.83 15.98 3.05
N GLY A 149 1.96 15.35 3.85
CA GLY A 149 0.56 15.74 4.02
C GLY A 149 -0.32 15.42 2.82
N ILE A 150 0.03 14.37 2.06
CA ILE A 150 -0.64 13.90 0.85
C ILE A 150 -1.26 12.53 1.14
N LEU A 151 -2.54 12.37 0.82
CA LEU A 151 -3.24 11.09 0.84
C LEU A 151 -3.42 10.56 -0.58
N TYR A 152 -3.50 9.24 -0.74
CA TYR A 152 -3.64 8.60 -2.05
C TYR A 152 -4.75 9.17 -2.95
N PRO A 153 -5.93 9.62 -2.44
CA PRO A 153 -6.96 10.17 -3.32
C PRO A 153 -6.51 11.44 -4.06
N GLN A 154 -5.51 12.15 -3.53
CA GLN A 154 -4.92 13.33 -4.16
C GLN A 154 -3.93 12.97 -5.28
N ARG A 155 -3.51 11.70 -5.37
CA ARG A 155 -2.65 11.15 -6.43
C ARG A 155 -3.47 10.47 -7.54
N MET A 156 -4.78 10.32 -7.37
CA MET A 156 -5.65 9.72 -8.37
C MET A 156 -5.88 10.68 -9.53
N ASP A 157 -5.74 10.19 -10.76
CA ASP A 157 -6.08 10.96 -11.97
C ASP A 157 -7.58 10.90 -12.30
N ASP A 158 -8.30 9.93 -11.73
CA ASP A 158 -9.72 9.72 -12.00
C ASP A 158 -10.48 9.26 -10.76
N LEU A 159 -11.30 10.15 -10.22
CA LEU A 159 -12.12 9.89 -9.04
C LEU A 159 -13.23 8.84 -9.31
N SER A 160 -13.59 8.54 -10.56
CA SER A 160 -14.54 7.46 -10.86
C SER A 160 -13.98 6.07 -10.53
N LEU A 161 -12.68 5.97 -10.24
CA LEU A 161 -11.99 4.76 -9.81
C LEU A 161 -11.77 4.74 -8.29
N LEU A 162 -12.44 5.59 -7.53
CA LEU A 162 -12.54 5.50 -6.07
C LEU A 162 -13.79 4.69 -5.73
N MET A 163 -13.64 3.62 -4.96
CA MET A 163 -14.76 2.76 -4.60
C MET A 163 -14.58 2.11 -3.24
N PHE A 164 -15.66 1.55 -2.70
CA PHE A 164 -15.57 0.74 -1.50
C PHE A 164 -14.79 -0.54 -1.78
N ALA A 165 -13.93 -0.91 -0.83
CA ALA A 165 -13.02 -2.05 -0.97
C ALA A 165 -13.76 -3.39 -1.16
N ASP A 166 -14.91 -3.54 -0.53
CA ASP A 166 -15.76 -4.73 -0.62
C ASP A 166 -16.41 -4.89 -2.00
N GLU A 167 -16.63 -3.82 -2.75
CA GLU A 167 -17.16 -3.86 -4.11
C GLU A 167 -16.14 -4.38 -5.14
N MET A 168 -14.85 -4.51 -4.78
CA MET A 168 -13.84 -5.20 -5.60
C MET A 168 -14.22 -6.64 -5.94
N ARG A 169 -15.14 -7.26 -5.18
CA ARG A 169 -15.70 -8.59 -5.45
C ARG A 169 -16.34 -8.73 -6.83
N HIS A 170 -16.82 -7.63 -7.42
CA HIS A 170 -17.39 -7.60 -8.77
C HIS A 170 -16.33 -7.43 -9.87
N GLY A 171 -15.06 -7.35 -9.49
CA GLY A 171 -13.93 -7.08 -10.36
C GLY A 171 -13.70 -5.59 -10.64
N PRO A 172 -12.53 -5.24 -11.18
CA PRO A 172 -12.21 -3.85 -11.49
C PRO A 172 -13.04 -3.34 -12.68
N PRO A 173 -13.44 -2.05 -12.69
CA PRO A 173 -14.05 -1.43 -13.86
C PRO A 173 -13.20 -1.62 -15.12
N GLU A 174 -13.81 -1.67 -16.31
CA GLU A 174 -13.09 -1.87 -17.58
C GLU A 174 -12.00 -0.80 -17.80
N LYS A 175 -12.29 0.45 -17.42
CA LYS A 175 -11.32 1.54 -17.45
C LYS A 175 -10.08 1.23 -16.61
N ALA A 176 -10.25 0.66 -15.41
CA ALA A 176 -9.13 0.26 -14.56
C ALA A 176 -8.34 -0.90 -15.18
N ARG A 177 -9.01 -1.88 -15.81
CA ARG A 177 -8.33 -2.97 -16.53
C ARG A 177 -7.39 -2.43 -17.62
N ARG A 178 -7.89 -1.50 -18.44
CA ARG A 178 -7.08 -0.85 -19.50
C ARG A 178 -5.86 -0.13 -18.93
N LEU A 179 -6.05 0.68 -17.87
CA LEU A 179 -4.95 1.41 -17.22
C LEU A 179 -3.90 0.48 -16.58
N MET A 180 -4.33 -0.66 -16.05
CA MET A 180 -3.44 -1.66 -15.45
C MET A 180 -2.82 -2.63 -16.47
N GLY A 181 -3.14 -2.49 -17.77
CA GLY A 181 -2.68 -3.43 -18.81
C GLY A 181 -3.22 -4.86 -18.63
N LEU A 182 -4.38 -5.01 -17.98
CA LEU A 182 -5.04 -6.31 -17.77
C LEU A 182 -5.86 -6.68 -19.01
N PRO A 183 -6.00 -7.99 -19.32
CA PRO A 183 -6.86 -8.45 -20.40
C PRO A 183 -8.32 -8.03 -20.19
N GLU A 184 -9.07 -7.91 -21.30
CA GLU A 184 -10.51 -7.64 -21.25
C GLU A 184 -11.24 -8.69 -20.42
N ALA A 185 -12.27 -8.27 -19.70
CA ALA A 185 -13.13 -9.20 -18.98
C ALA A 185 -13.82 -10.13 -19.98
N ALA A 186 -13.91 -11.42 -19.66
CA ALA A 186 -14.78 -12.32 -20.41
C ALA A 186 -16.22 -11.75 -20.40
N ALA A 187 -16.89 -11.77 -21.56
CA ALA A 187 -18.25 -11.27 -21.67
C ALA A 187 -19.16 -11.98 -20.64
N PRO A 188 -20.06 -11.26 -19.96
CA PRO A 188 -20.97 -11.88 -19.01
C PRO A 188 -21.80 -12.95 -19.74
N GLY A 189 -21.62 -14.22 -19.36
CA GLY A 189 -22.36 -15.36 -19.92
C GLY A 189 -21.57 -16.36 -20.74
N THR A 190 -20.24 -16.27 -20.88
CA THR A 190 -19.45 -17.43 -21.35
C THR A 190 -19.39 -18.48 -20.25
N PRO A 191 -19.96 -19.69 -20.44
CA PRO A 191 -19.78 -20.79 -19.49
C PRO A 191 -18.29 -21.12 -19.40
N ASP A 192 -17.83 -21.46 -18.21
CA ASP A 192 -16.51 -22.06 -18.01
C ASP A 192 -16.45 -23.33 -18.87
N ALA A 193 -15.64 -23.32 -19.93
CA ALA A 193 -15.37 -24.47 -20.76
C ALA A 193 -14.43 -25.42 -19.99
N GLY A 194 -14.91 -25.96 -18.88
CA GLY A 194 -14.06 -26.64 -17.91
C GLY A 194 -14.75 -27.60 -16.94
N THR A 195 -16.06 -27.78 -17.03
CA THR A 195 -16.74 -28.86 -16.28
C THR A 195 -17.64 -29.64 -17.24
N GLU A 196 -17.07 -30.66 -17.88
CA GLU A 196 -17.90 -31.74 -18.41
C GLU A 196 -18.71 -32.32 -17.25
N PRO A 197 -20.04 -32.47 -17.38
CA PRO A 197 -20.82 -33.17 -16.38
C PRO A 197 -20.32 -34.60 -16.34
N ARG A 198 -19.92 -35.07 -15.15
CA ARG A 198 -19.70 -36.50 -14.93
C ARG A 198 -21.02 -37.19 -15.21
N ASP A 199 -21.02 -37.99 -16.27
CA ASP A 199 -22.08 -38.92 -16.62
C ASP A 199 -22.23 -39.91 -15.46
N GLU A 200 -23.21 -39.67 -14.59
CA GLU A 200 -23.67 -40.65 -13.61
C GLU A 200 -24.49 -41.70 -14.38
N GLY A 201 -23.77 -42.61 -15.04
CA GLY A 201 -24.32 -43.81 -15.61
C GLY A 201 -24.79 -44.77 -14.51
N GLU A 202 -26.06 -44.65 -14.14
CA GLU A 202 -26.83 -45.67 -13.45
C GLU A 202 -27.39 -46.64 -14.50
N THR A 203 -27.01 -47.92 -14.46
CA THR A 203 -27.89 -49.08 -14.74
C THR A 203 -27.20 -50.41 -14.38
N ASP A 204 -27.60 -50.95 -13.23
CA ASP A 204 -28.25 -52.25 -13.01
C ASP A 204 -27.67 -53.61 -13.47
N ALA A 205 -27.79 -54.57 -12.53
CA ALA A 205 -27.95 -56.03 -12.62
C ALA A 205 -26.91 -56.94 -13.33
N ALA A 206 -26.18 -57.74 -12.53
CA ALA A 206 -26.29 -59.20 -12.42
C ALA A 206 -25.34 -59.77 -11.35
#